data_AF-L0EH92-F1
#
_entry.id   AF-L0EH92-F1
#
_cell.length_a   1.000
_cell.length_b   1.000
_cell.length_c   1.000
_cell.angle_alpha   90.00
_cell.angle_beta   90.00
_cell.angle_gamma   90.00
#
_symmetry.space_group_name_H-M   'P 1'
#
loop_
_entity.id
_entity.type
_entity.pdbx_description
1 polymer ?
#
loop_
_entity_poly.entity_id
_entity_poly.type
_entity_poly.pdbx_seq_one_letter_code
_entity_poly.pdbx_strand_id
1 'polypeptide(L)'
;MARGNGVRFDFPDEHQAALAFSLLQELGYEPERNGRGVNIRLDGNDLVSAIEIASAHGGELAGAAGTNAEESLTSAYGIDEIPIPAHTVDPDWPDA
;
A
#
# COMPACT_ATOMS: atom_id res chain seq x y z
N MET A 1 -5.19 -16.37 -21.31
CA MET A 1 -3.85 -16.27 -20.67
C MET A 1 -4.04 -15.41 -19.44
N ALA A 2 -4.13 -16.00 -18.25
CA ALA A 2 -4.26 -15.23 -17.02
C ALA A 2 -2.93 -14.51 -16.78
N ARG A 3 -2.90 -13.18 -16.94
CA ARG A 3 -1.81 -12.38 -16.38
C ARG A 3 -1.93 -12.54 -14.87
N GLY A 4 -1.05 -13.33 -14.26
CA GLY A 4 -0.93 -13.35 -12.81
C GLY A 4 -0.61 -11.93 -12.36
N ASN A 5 -1.55 -11.25 -11.72
CA ASN A 5 -1.36 -9.91 -11.19
C ASN A 5 -0.53 -10.04 -9.92
N GLY A 6 0.80 -10.11 -10.08
CA GLY A 6 1.74 -9.98 -8.98
C GLY A 6 2.23 -8.54 -8.88
N VAL A 7 2.30 -8.00 -7.67
CA VAL A 7 2.99 -6.73 -7.40
C VAL A 7 4.30 -7.02 -6.68
N ARG A 8 5.28 -6.16 -6.91
CA ARG A 8 6.55 -6.18 -6.20
C ARG A 8 6.67 -4.92 -5.36
N PHE A 9 7.11 -5.07 -4.12
CA PHE A 9 7.49 -3.98 -3.24
C PHE A 9 9.00 -4.02 -3.00
N ASP A 10 9.67 -2.87 -3.03
CA ASP A 10 11.05 -2.70 -2.59
C ASP A 10 11.06 -1.96 -1.25
N PHE A 11 11.81 -2.49 -0.30
CA PHE A 11 11.90 -1.95 1.06
C PHE A 11 13.26 -1.28 1.27
N PRO A 12 13.37 -0.34 2.23
CA PRO A 12 14.63 0.38 2.50
C PRO A 12 15.78 -0.58 2.85
N ASP A 13 15.48 -1.66 3.57
CA ASP A 13 16.43 -2.65 4.04
C ASP A 13 15.79 -4.04 4.21
N GLU A 14 16.63 -5.07 4.34
CA GLU A 14 16.19 -6.46 4.40
C GLU A 14 15.38 -6.78 5.67
N HIS A 15 15.58 -5.99 6.73
CA HIS A 15 14.85 -6.15 7.98
C HIS A 15 13.37 -5.78 7.78
N GLN A 16 13.11 -4.62 7.20
CA GLN A 16 11.75 -4.18 6.86
C GLN A 16 11.05 -5.12 5.88
N ALA A 17 11.78 -5.60 4.86
CA ALA A 17 11.26 -6.61 3.93
C ALA A 17 10.87 -7.90 4.65
N ALA A 18 11.65 -8.33 5.64
CA ALA A 18 11.38 -9.54 6.42
C ALA A 18 10.14 -9.38 7.32
N LEU A 19 9.96 -8.22 7.95
CA LEU A 19 8.78 -7.94 8.77
C LEU A 19 7.49 -7.97 7.94
N ALA A 20 7.47 -7.27 6.80
CA ALA A 20 6.33 -7.28 5.90
C ALA A 20 6.04 -8.68 5.37
N PHE A 21 7.08 -9.43 4.98
CA PHE A 21 6.97 -10.81 4.52
C PHE A 21 6.36 -11.73 5.56
N SER A 22 6.82 -11.67 6.82
CA SER A 22 6.28 -12.47 7.91
C SER A 22 4.80 -12.16 8.14
N LEU A 23 4.44 -10.88 8.22
CA LEU A 23 3.04 -10.47 8.44
C LEU A 23 2.13 -10.93 7.28
N LEU A 24 2.58 -10.82 6.04
CA LEU A 24 1.84 -11.31 4.88
C LEU A 24 1.62 -12.83 4.96
N GLN A 25 2.62 -13.61 5.36
CA GLN A 25 2.44 -15.05 5.58
C GLN A 25 1.44 -15.35 6.71
N GLU A 26 1.51 -14.62 7.82
CA GLU A 26 0.61 -14.77 8.95
C GLU A 26 -0.86 -14.49 8.57
N LEU A 27 -1.07 -13.58 7.62
CA LEU A 27 -2.39 -13.23 7.10
C LEU A 27 -2.87 -14.16 5.97
N GLY A 28 -2.07 -15.17 5.59
CA GLY A 28 -2.44 -16.19 4.61
C GLY A 28 -2.07 -15.88 3.16
N TYR A 29 -1.27 -14.84 2.93
CA TYR A 29 -0.71 -14.56 1.60
C TYR A 29 0.43 -15.53 1.27
N GLU A 30 0.74 -15.65 -0.03
CA GLU A 30 1.89 -16.40 -0.54
C GLU A 30 2.96 -15.43 -1.10
N PRO A 31 3.64 -14.62 -0.25
CA PRO A 31 4.66 -13.70 -0.72
C PRO A 31 5.97 -14.45 -1.08
N GLU A 32 6.73 -13.90 -2.03
CA GLU A 32 8.06 -14.35 -2.42
C GLU A 32 9.09 -13.24 -2.16
N ARG A 33 10.09 -13.49 -1.30
CA ARG A 33 11.12 -12.49 -0.97
C ARG A 33 12.41 -12.71 -1.77
N ASN A 34 13.01 -11.61 -2.24
CA ASN A 34 14.34 -11.58 -2.83
C ASN A 34 15.12 -10.36 -2.30
N GLY A 35 16.00 -10.57 -1.32
CA GLY A 35 16.71 -9.49 -0.62
C GLY A 35 15.74 -8.51 0.03
N ARG A 36 15.76 -7.25 -0.45
CA ARG A 36 14.85 -6.17 -0.05
C ARG A 36 13.53 -6.14 -0.82
N GLY A 37 13.35 -7.01 -1.81
CA GLY A 37 12.13 -7.09 -2.61
C GLY A 37 11.16 -8.13 -2.08
N VAL A 38 9.88 -7.82 -2.03
CA VAL A 38 8.79 -8.78 -1.77
C VAL A 38 7.82 -8.76 -2.94
N ASN A 39 7.63 -9.91 -3.59
CA ASN A 39 6.60 -10.10 -4.60
C ASN A 39 5.38 -10.73 -3.95
N ILE A 40 4.18 -10.26 -4.27
CA ILE A 40 2.94 -10.80 -3.76
C ILE A 40 2.06 -11.11 -4.96
N ARG A 41 1.56 -12.34 -5.03
CA ARG A 41 0.53 -12.70 -6.00
C ARG A 41 -0.82 -12.28 -5.45
N LEU A 42 -1.53 -11.46 -6.21
CA LEU A 42 -2.78 -10.86 -5.76
C LEU A 42 -3.94 -11.53 -6.48
N ASP A 43 -4.95 -11.94 -5.71
CA ASP A 43 -6.22 -12.39 -6.22
C ASP A 43 -7.29 -11.38 -5.81
N GLY A 44 -7.77 -10.58 -6.77
CA GLY A 44 -8.89 -9.64 -6.58
C GLY A 44 -8.86 -8.77 -5.32
N ASN A 45 -9.74 -9.10 -4.37
CA ASN A 45 -10.11 -8.31 -3.18
C ASN A 45 -8.96 -8.08 -2.18
N ASP A 46 -7.87 -8.82 -2.32
CA ASP A 46 -6.72 -8.80 -1.41
C ASP A 46 -5.65 -7.75 -1.76
N LEU A 47 -5.89 -6.94 -2.80
CA LEU A 47 -4.92 -5.93 -3.28
C LEU A 47 -4.68 -4.80 -2.28
N VAL A 48 -5.74 -4.24 -1.71
CA VAL A 48 -5.66 -3.07 -0.82
C VAL A 48 -4.85 -3.42 0.43
N SER A 49 -5.21 -4.50 1.10
CA SER A 49 -4.57 -4.92 2.34
C SER A 49 -3.08 -5.25 2.15
N ALA A 50 -2.71 -5.92 1.05
CA ALA A 50 -1.32 -6.19 0.72
C ALA A 50 -0.50 -4.91 0.49
N ILE A 51 -1.08 -3.90 -0.17
CA ILE A 51 -0.44 -2.59 -0.35
C ILE A 51 -0.27 -1.88 0.99
N GLU A 52 -1.31 -1.85 1.83
CA GLU A 52 -1.26 -1.18 3.14
C GLU A 52 -0.20 -1.78 4.05
N ILE A 53 -0.11 -3.11 4.10
CA ILE A 53 0.91 -3.82 4.88
C ILE A 53 2.31 -3.46 4.36
N ALA A 54 2.53 -3.54 3.06
CA ALA A 54 3.84 -3.21 2.49
C ALA A 54 4.22 -1.75 2.76
N SER A 55 3.31 -0.80 2.56
CA SER A 55 3.56 0.62 2.82
C SER A 55 3.78 0.93 4.31
N ALA A 56 3.09 0.26 5.24
CA ALA A 56 3.32 0.41 6.68
C ALA A 56 4.75 0.03 7.10
N HIS A 57 5.39 -0.87 6.36
CA HIS A 57 6.78 -1.26 6.56
C HIS A 57 7.77 -0.49 5.67
N GLY A 58 7.32 0.55 4.95
CA GLY A 58 8.17 1.38 4.08
C GLY A 58 8.43 0.76 2.70
N GLY A 59 7.62 -0.21 2.28
CA GLY A 59 7.67 -0.80 0.95
C GLY A 59 7.09 0.13 -0.11
N GLU A 60 7.86 0.37 -1.17
CA GLU A 60 7.41 1.09 -2.37
C GLU A 60 7.14 0.11 -3.52
N LEU A 61 6.09 0.38 -4.30
CA LEU A 61 5.73 -0.47 -5.44
C LEU A 61 6.82 -0.38 -6.54
N ALA A 62 7.56 -1.46 -6.75
CA ALA A 62 8.64 -1.54 -7.73
C ALA A 62 8.05 -1.52 -9.16
N GLY A 63 8.23 -0.39 -9.85
CA GLY A 63 7.60 -0.09 -11.13
C GLY A 63 6.85 1.25 -11.15
N ALA A 64 6.62 1.85 -9.97
CA ALA A 64 6.01 3.19 -9.83
C ALA A 64 6.93 4.36 -10.22
N ALA A 65 8.12 4.09 -10.77
CA ALA A 65 8.90 5.10 -11.46
C ALA A 65 8.32 5.37 -12.87
N GLY A 66 7.07 5.86 -12.91
CA GLY A 66 6.49 6.45 -14.12
C GLY A 66 5.18 5.85 -14.63
N THR A 67 4.52 4.92 -13.93
CA THR A 67 3.18 4.46 -14.34
C THR A 67 2.34 4.05 -13.13
N ASN A 68 1.36 4.90 -12.81
CA ASN A 68 0.04 4.53 -12.30
C ASN A 68 -0.06 3.89 -10.91
N ALA A 69 0.83 4.25 -9.98
CA ALA A 69 0.55 4.04 -8.55
C ALA A 69 -0.77 4.72 -8.14
N GLU A 70 -1.03 5.91 -8.70
CA GLU A 70 -2.25 6.69 -8.47
C GLU A 70 -3.51 6.01 -9.04
N GLU A 71 -3.46 5.41 -10.23
CA GLU A 71 -4.62 4.65 -10.77
C GLU A 71 -4.85 3.36 -9.98
N SER A 72 -3.77 2.70 -9.52
CA SER A 72 -3.87 1.48 -8.70
C SER A 72 -4.48 1.80 -7.33
N LEU A 73 -4.07 2.91 -6.71
CA LEU A 73 -4.68 3.43 -5.48
C LEU A 73 -6.14 3.84 -5.71
N THR A 74 -6.43 4.58 -6.78
CA THR A 74 -7.79 5.04 -7.11
C THR A 74 -8.75 3.87 -7.30
N SER A 75 -8.30 2.82 -8.00
CA SER A 75 -9.07 1.60 -8.22
C SER A 75 -9.25 0.77 -6.94
N ALA A 76 -8.21 0.70 -6.10
CA ALA A 76 -8.21 -0.10 -4.87
C ALA A 76 -9.03 0.56 -3.75
N TYR A 77 -8.89 1.88 -3.56
CA TYR A 77 -9.63 2.64 -2.56
C TYR A 77 -10.99 3.16 -3.04
N GLY A 78 -11.33 2.97 -4.33
CA GLY A 78 -12.57 3.48 -4.90
C GLY A 78 -12.74 4.97 -4.69
N ILE A 79 -11.65 5.75 -4.86
CA ILE A 79 -11.64 7.20 -4.67
C ILE A 79 -12.41 7.85 -5.82
N ASP A 80 -13.75 7.74 -5.78
CA ASP A 80 -14.63 8.79 -6.28
C ASP A 80 -14.50 9.93 -5.27
N GLU A 81 -13.93 11.06 -5.68
CA GLU A 81 -13.57 12.20 -4.82
C GLU A 81 -14.70 12.54 -3.83
N ILE A 82 -14.58 12.10 -2.57
CA ILE A 82 -15.41 12.62 -1.48
C ILE A 82 -14.70 13.88 -0.99
N PRO A 83 -15.18 15.11 -1.33
CA PRO A 83 -14.52 16.32 -0.87
C PRO A 83 -14.56 16.35 0.66
N ILE A 84 -13.38 16.35 1.28
CA ILE A 84 -13.24 16.55 2.72
C ILE A 84 -13.59 18.03 3.00
N PRO A 85 -14.67 18.35 3.73
CA PRO A 85 -14.97 19.73 4.05
C PRO A 85 -13.89 20.28 5.00
N ALA A 86 -13.18 21.31 4.52
CA ALA A 86 -12.33 22.12 5.39
C ALA A 86 -13.24 22.83 6.41
N HIS A 87 -13.22 22.35 7.64
CA HIS A 87 -13.89 22.97 8.77
C HIS A 87 -13.14 24.27 9.08
N THR A 88 -13.77 25.42 8.84
CA THR A 88 -13.24 26.71 9.28
C THR A 88 -13.29 26.75 10.81
N VAL A 89 -12.12 26.77 11.45
CA VAL A 89 -12.00 27.02 12.89
C VAL A 89 -12.35 28.49 13.11
N ASP A 90 -13.48 28.76 13.78
CA ASP A 90 -13.86 30.11 14.18
C ASP A 90 -13.00 30.54 15.38
N PRO A 91 -12.20 31.62 15.27
CA PRO A 91 -11.32 32.07 16.33
C PRO A 91 -12.07 32.95 17.33
N ASP A 92 -13.08 32.42 18.02
CA ASP A 92 -13.71 33.11 19.15
C ASP A 92 -13.43 32.32 20.45
N TRP A 93 -12.21 32.52 20.96
CA TRP A 93 -11.90 32.21 22.36
C TRP A 93 -11.78 33.55 23.09
N PRO A 94 -12.70 33.89 24.01
CA PRO A 94 -12.54 35.07 24.84
C PRO A 94 -11.42 34.83 25.85
N ASP A 95 -10.34 35.60 25.75
CA ASP A 95 -9.34 35.72 26.83
C ASP A 95 -10.03 36.31 28.08
N ALA A 96 -9.93 35.58 29.20
CA ALA A 96 -10.45 35.98 30.51
C ALA A 96 -9.33 36.51 31.41
#